data_AF-A0A1L5KWV3-F1
#
_entry.id   AF-A0A1L5KWV3-F1
#
_cell.length_a   1.000
_cell.length_b   1.000
_cell.length_c   1.000
_cell.angle_alpha   90.00
_cell.angle_beta   90.00
_cell.angle_gamma   90.00
#
_symmetry.space_group_name_H-M   'P 1'
#
loop_
_entity.id
_entity.type
_entity.pdbx_description
1 polymer ?
#
loop_
_entity_poly.entity_id
_entity_poly.type
_entity_poly.pdbx_seq_one_letter_code
_entity_poly.pdbx_strand_id
1 'polypeptide(L)'
;FIEKIVVHEGNGRGKQRRQRLDFYFNFIGAFEVPADIVTPMEQEEERRQQEEQAEKEERSQALAQVRYERYKQERREFTARKRAGLLTPEEQAEEERRLERNRAYQQKQRDKKKASQPEKPRKRSLKELAKLDGADLTPEEAERLAAHRQKKAEQHKAWRDRQKSAQPPKPQQRTLKELARCAEAGLPLTLEEAERLEAHRNRKKAALQDLKARAETDPVAAAELAQQRAQQSEAVKKSRQKMYADAAAGDPEAQARYERMLAARRENYHRKKQAEAEAAQVS
;
A
#
# COMPACT_ATOMS: atom_id res chain seq x y z
N PHE A 1 34.85 -29.65 -83.59
CA PHE A 1 34.76 -31.08 -83.25
C PHE A 1 34.55 -31.22 -81.75
N ILE A 2 33.36 -31.62 -81.31
CA ILE A 2 33.08 -31.91 -79.90
C ILE A 2 33.63 -33.32 -79.60
N GLU A 3 34.55 -33.42 -78.65
CA GLU A 3 35.12 -34.69 -78.20
C GLU A 3 34.18 -35.39 -77.21
N LYS A 4 33.70 -34.67 -76.20
CA LYS A 4 32.77 -35.21 -75.20
C LYS A 4 31.83 -34.14 -74.67
N ILE A 5 30.61 -34.55 -74.35
CA ILE A 5 29.62 -33.73 -73.65
C ILE A 5 29.35 -34.41 -72.32
N VAL A 6 29.57 -33.70 -71.22
CA VAL A 6 29.29 -34.19 -69.87
C VAL A 6 28.05 -33.47 -69.35
N VAL A 7 26.98 -34.24 -69.14
CA VAL A 7 25.73 -33.75 -68.55
C VAL A 7 25.74 -34.08 -67.06
N HIS A 8 25.76 -33.05 -66.21
CA HIS A 8 25.73 -33.22 -64.76
C HIS A 8 24.30 -33.40 -64.24
N GLU A 9 24.16 -33.93 -63.03
CA GLU A 9 22.85 -34.04 -62.39
C GLU A 9 22.24 -32.64 -62.17
N GLY A 10 20.96 -32.50 -62.49
CA GLY A 10 20.26 -31.23 -62.37
C GLY A 10 20.01 -30.88 -60.91
N ASN A 11 20.45 -29.70 -60.49
CA ASN A 11 20.32 -29.24 -59.12
C ASN A 11 19.07 -28.35 -58.98
N GLY A 12 18.22 -28.63 -57.98
CA GLY A 12 16.97 -27.89 -57.72
C GLY A 12 15.68 -28.52 -58.28
N ARG A 13 14.54 -27.86 -58.06
CA ARG A 13 13.18 -28.33 -58.41
C ARG A 13 12.38 -27.25 -59.16
N GLY A 14 11.48 -27.67 -60.06
CA GLY A 14 10.60 -26.78 -60.81
C GLY A 14 11.35 -25.88 -61.83
N LYS A 15 10.82 -24.68 -62.10
CA LYS A 15 11.40 -23.72 -63.07
C LYS A 15 12.82 -23.24 -62.73
N GLN A 16 13.31 -23.47 -61.50
CA GLN A 16 14.67 -23.11 -61.08
C GLN A 16 15.66 -24.28 -61.15
N ARG A 17 15.25 -25.47 -61.63
CA ARG A 17 16.18 -26.59 -61.83
C ARG A 17 17.23 -26.18 -62.89
N ARG A 18 18.49 -26.15 -62.48
CA ARG A 18 19.62 -25.86 -63.38
C ARG A 18 20.42 -27.13 -63.62
N GLN A 19 20.80 -27.38 -64.87
CA GLN A 19 21.61 -28.53 -65.25
C GLN A 19 22.88 -28.03 -65.90
N ARG A 20 24.04 -28.48 -65.39
CA ARG A 20 25.33 -28.08 -65.94
C ARG A 20 25.72 -29.02 -67.07
N LEU A 21 26.17 -28.45 -68.18
CA LEU A 21 26.64 -29.13 -69.37
C LEU A 21 28.06 -28.66 -69.64
N ASP A 22 29.03 -29.57 -69.61
CA ASP A 22 30.41 -29.27 -70.01
C ASP A 22 30.67 -29.85 -71.41
N PHE A 23 31.01 -28.99 -72.37
CA PHE A 23 31.36 -29.39 -73.74
C PHE A 23 32.87 -29.33 -73.90
N TYR A 24 33.48 -30.46 -74.24
CA TYR A 24 34.92 -30.57 -74.50
C TYR A 24 35.12 -30.68 -76.00
N PHE A 25 35.97 -29.83 -76.55
CA PHE A 25 36.29 -29.79 -77.96
C PHE A 25 37.75 -30.20 -78.18
N ASN A 26 38.00 -31.14 -79.08
CA ASN A 26 39.35 -31.41 -79.59
C ASN A 26 39.62 -30.43 -80.73
N PHE A 27 40.02 -29.21 -80.36
CA PHE A 27 40.36 -28.16 -81.30
C PHE A 27 41.81 -27.72 -81.09
N ILE A 28 42.60 -27.77 -82.17
CA ILE A 28 44.01 -27.35 -82.17
C ILE A 28 44.04 -25.90 -82.65
N GLY A 29 43.81 -24.96 -81.73
CA GLY A 29 43.80 -23.53 -81.99
C GLY A 29 43.17 -22.74 -80.84
N ALA A 30 43.47 -21.44 -80.73
CA ALA A 30 42.80 -20.56 -79.78
C ALA A 30 41.37 -20.27 -80.27
N PHE A 31 40.35 -20.74 -79.55
CA PHE A 31 38.96 -20.45 -79.85
C PHE A 31 38.57 -19.14 -79.18
N GLU A 32 38.38 -18.09 -79.98
CA GLU A 32 37.81 -16.83 -79.52
C GLU A 32 36.30 -16.89 -79.67
N VAL A 33 35.57 -16.85 -78.54
CA VAL A 33 34.10 -16.73 -78.54
C VAL A 33 33.78 -15.39 -79.20
N PRO A 34 33.04 -15.35 -80.33
CA PRO A 34 32.64 -14.08 -80.93
C PRO A 34 31.92 -13.24 -79.87
N ALA A 35 32.45 -12.06 -79.58
CA ALA A 35 31.76 -11.13 -78.68
C ALA A 35 30.39 -10.82 -79.28
N ASP A 36 29.32 -10.95 -78.50
CA ASP A 36 27.97 -10.60 -78.93
C ASP A 36 27.96 -9.13 -79.37
N ILE A 37 28.00 -8.91 -80.69
CA ILE A 37 27.84 -7.58 -81.28
C ILE A 37 26.34 -7.36 -81.36
N VAL A 38 25.75 -6.88 -80.26
CA VAL A 38 24.32 -6.56 -80.24
C VAL A 38 24.05 -5.55 -81.35
N THR A 39 23.24 -5.94 -82.32
CA THR A 39 22.86 -5.07 -83.43
C THR A 39 22.06 -3.91 -82.82
N PRO A 40 22.24 -2.63 -83.23
CA PRO A 40 21.46 -1.52 -82.66
C PRO A 40 19.93 -1.74 -82.75
N MET A 41 19.48 -2.53 -83.72
CA MET A 41 18.09 -3.00 -83.87
C MET A 41 17.65 -3.96 -82.74
N GLU A 42 18.53 -4.85 -82.26
CA GLU A 42 18.25 -5.75 -81.13
C GLU A 42 18.21 -4.98 -79.81
N GLN A 43 19.06 -3.95 -79.65
CA GLN A 43 18.99 -3.05 -78.48
C GLN A 43 17.67 -2.28 -78.44
N GLU A 44 17.15 -1.82 -79.58
CA GLU A 44 15.84 -1.17 -79.63
C GLU A 44 14.69 -2.12 -79.31
N GLU A 45 14.74 -3.37 -79.76
CA GLU A 45 13.74 -4.38 -79.42
C GLU A 45 13.73 -4.73 -77.92
N GLU A 46 14.91 -4.86 -77.30
CA GLU A 46 15.01 -5.05 -75.85
C GLU A 46 14.41 -3.87 -75.08
N ARG A 47 14.64 -2.64 -75.52
CA ARG A 47 14.06 -1.43 -74.91
C ARG A 47 12.54 -1.42 -75.04
N ARG A 48 11.98 -1.79 -76.19
CA ARG A 48 10.52 -1.94 -76.37
C ARG A 48 9.94 -3.01 -75.46
N GLN A 49 10.61 -4.15 -75.31
CA GLN A 49 10.17 -5.21 -74.40
C GLN A 49 10.22 -4.75 -72.93
N GLN A 50 11.25 -3.99 -72.54
CA GLN A 50 11.34 -3.41 -71.19
C GLN A 50 10.23 -2.38 -70.94
N GLU A 51 9.94 -1.51 -71.91
CA GLU A 51 8.84 -0.55 -71.82
C GLU A 51 7.47 -1.24 -71.73
N GLU A 52 7.23 -2.29 -72.51
CA GLU A 52 5.98 -3.06 -72.44
C GLU A 52 5.83 -3.82 -71.10
N GLN A 53 6.94 -4.32 -70.55
CA GLN A 53 6.94 -4.93 -69.20
C GLN A 53 6.68 -3.89 -68.12
N ALA A 54 7.33 -2.72 -68.19
CA ALA A 54 7.08 -1.62 -67.28
C ALA A 54 5.62 -1.15 -67.34
N GLU A 55 5.02 -1.06 -68.54
CA GLU A 55 3.61 -0.69 -68.67
C GLU A 55 2.67 -1.76 -68.08
N LYS A 56 2.97 -3.05 -68.26
CA LYS A 56 2.23 -4.14 -67.62
C LYS A 56 2.34 -4.09 -66.10
N GLU A 57 3.52 -3.76 -65.57
CA GLU A 57 3.75 -3.60 -64.15
C GLU A 57 2.99 -2.39 -63.59
N GLU A 58 3.06 -1.23 -64.23
CA GLU A 58 2.30 -0.02 -63.88
C GLU A 58 0.79 -0.28 -63.89
N ARG A 59 0.27 -0.94 -64.93
CA ARG A 59 -1.14 -1.37 -64.99
C ARG A 59 -1.48 -2.32 -63.84
N SER A 60 -0.59 -3.25 -63.51
CA SER A 60 -0.80 -4.18 -62.38
C SER A 60 -0.78 -3.46 -61.03
N GLN A 61 0.09 -2.47 -60.86
CA GLN A 61 0.19 -1.65 -59.66
C GLN A 61 -1.03 -0.76 -59.49
N ALA A 62 -1.49 -0.10 -60.56
CA ALA A 62 -2.73 0.67 -60.56
C ALA A 62 -3.93 -0.21 -60.18
N LEU A 63 -4.04 -1.42 -60.76
CA LEU A 63 -5.09 -2.38 -60.37
C LEU A 63 -4.97 -2.82 -58.90
N ALA A 64 -3.76 -3.00 -58.38
CA ALA A 64 -3.54 -3.33 -56.97
C ALA A 64 -3.97 -2.18 -56.05
N GLN A 65 -3.69 -0.93 -56.42
CA GLN A 65 -4.13 0.26 -55.69
C GLN A 65 -5.65 0.34 -55.65
N VAL A 66 -6.33 0.19 -56.80
CA VAL A 66 -7.80 0.19 -56.87
C VAL A 66 -8.41 -0.92 -56.00
N ARG A 67 -7.83 -2.13 -56.03
CA ARG A 67 -8.28 -3.24 -55.16
C ARG A 67 -8.09 -2.93 -53.68
N TYR A 68 -6.97 -2.31 -53.32
CA TYR A 68 -6.68 -1.93 -51.93
C TYR A 68 -7.63 -0.85 -51.41
N GLU A 69 -7.94 0.14 -52.24
CA GLU A 69 -8.91 1.18 -51.90
C GLU A 69 -10.32 0.61 -51.75
N ARG A 70 -10.73 -0.29 -52.65
CA ARG A 70 -11.98 -1.03 -52.53
C ARG A 70 -12.04 -1.83 -51.23
N TYR A 71 -11.00 -2.59 -50.90
CA TYR A 71 -10.92 -3.32 -49.63
C TYR A 71 -11.06 -2.40 -48.41
N LYS A 72 -10.47 -1.19 -48.47
CA LYS A 72 -10.57 -0.20 -47.40
C LYS A 72 -12.00 0.36 -47.26
N GLN A 73 -12.68 0.61 -48.38
CA GLN A 73 -14.08 1.00 -48.40
C GLN A 73 -14.98 -0.11 -47.84
N GLU A 74 -14.84 -1.35 -48.33
CA GLU A 74 -15.59 -2.51 -47.84
C GLU A 74 -15.37 -2.74 -46.34
N ARG A 75 -14.15 -2.56 -45.83
CA ARG A 75 -13.86 -2.69 -44.39
C ARG A 75 -14.50 -1.57 -43.55
N ARG A 76 -14.61 -0.35 -44.08
CA ARG A 76 -15.33 0.76 -43.42
C ARG A 76 -16.83 0.48 -43.41
N GLU A 77 -17.38 0.04 -44.53
CA GLU A 77 -18.79 -0.35 -44.62
C GLU A 77 -19.12 -1.51 -43.71
N PHE A 78 -18.31 -2.57 -43.68
CA PHE A 78 -18.47 -3.71 -42.76
C PHE A 78 -18.49 -3.23 -41.30
N THR A 79 -17.55 -2.35 -40.93
CA THR A 79 -17.50 -1.79 -39.57
C THR A 79 -18.74 -0.95 -39.25
N ALA A 80 -19.24 -0.17 -40.21
CA ALA A 80 -20.46 0.62 -40.07
C ALA A 80 -21.71 -0.28 -39.94
N ARG A 81 -21.84 -1.31 -40.79
CA ARG A 81 -22.93 -2.31 -40.72
C ARG A 81 -22.91 -3.08 -39.40
N LYS A 82 -21.73 -3.51 -38.95
CA LYS A 82 -21.53 -4.14 -37.64
C LYS A 82 -21.96 -3.22 -36.50
N ARG A 83 -21.57 -1.94 -36.53
CA ARG A 83 -21.96 -0.96 -35.51
C ARG A 83 -23.47 -0.66 -35.53
N ALA A 84 -24.09 -0.68 -36.71
CA ALA A 84 -25.52 -0.50 -36.90
C ALA A 84 -26.36 -1.76 -36.62
N GLY A 85 -25.72 -2.91 -36.33
CA GLY A 85 -26.42 -4.17 -36.10
C GLY A 85 -27.06 -4.79 -37.35
N LEU A 86 -26.68 -4.33 -38.55
CA LEU A 86 -27.22 -4.76 -39.84
C LEU A 86 -26.40 -5.91 -40.47
N LEU A 87 -25.64 -6.64 -39.67
CA LEU A 87 -24.81 -7.73 -40.15
C LEU A 87 -25.68 -8.97 -40.39
N THR A 88 -25.48 -9.66 -41.52
CA THR A 88 -26.24 -10.88 -41.79
C THR A 88 -25.85 -12.00 -40.78
N PRO A 89 -26.75 -12.93 -40.45
CA PRO A 89 -26.43 -14.03 -39.52
C PRO A 89 -25.23 -14.88 -39.95
N GLU A 90 -25.01 -15.04 -41.27
CA GLU A 90 -23.84 -15.75 -41.80
C GLU A 90 -22.54 -14.97 -41.56
N GLU A 91 -22.51 -13.67 -41.84
CA GLU A 91 -21.35 -12.81 -41.57
C GLU A 91 -21.05 -12.69 -40.06
N GLN A 92 -22.07 -12.76 -39.20
CA GLN A 92 -21.89 -12.82 -37.75
C GLN A 92 -21.18 -14.12 -37.33
N ALA A 93 -21.61 -15.27 -37.84
CA ALA A 93 -21.00 -16.56 -37.54
C ALA A 93 -19.54 -16.64 -38.04
N GLU A 94 -19.24 -16.07 -39.20
CA GLU A 94 -17.86 -15.98 -39.70
C GLU A 94 -16.98 -15.06 -38.86
N GLU A 95 -17.52 -13.94 -38.38
CA GLU A 95 -16.82 -13.06 -37.46
C GLU A 95 -16.51 -13.76 -36.13
N GLU A 96 -17.47 -14.48 -35.57
CA GLU A 96 -17.27 -15.27 -34.35
C GLU A 96 -16.18 -16.32 -34.53
N ARG A 97 -16.20 -17.07 -35.64
CA ARG A 97 -15.13 -18.02 -35.98
C ARG A 97 -13.76 -17.35 -36.10
N ARG A 98 -13.70 -16.15 -36.68
CA ARG A 98 -12.46 -15.36 -36.78
C ARG A 98 -11.99 -14.90 -35.40
N LEU A 99 -12.90 -14.44 -34.55
CA LEU A 99 -12.61 -14.01 -33.18
C LEU A 99 -12.15 -15.19 -32.32
N GLU A 100 -12.77 -16.36 -32.44
CA GLU A 100 -12.35 -17.60 -31.79
C GLU A 100 -10.95 -18.02 -32.23
N ARG A 101 -10.66 -17.99 -33.54
CA ARG A 101 -9.31 -18.25 -34.05
C ARG A 101 -8.28 -17.29 -33.47
N ASN A 102 -8.63 -16.01 -33.34
CA ASN A 102 -7.75 -15.00 -32.74
C ASN A 102 -7.58 -15.24 -31.23
N ARG A 103 -8.66 -15.54 -30.49
CA ARG A 103 -8.61 -15.92 -29.08
C ARG A 103 -7.72 -17.16 -28.87
N ALA A 104 -7.88 -18.19 -29.69
CA ALA A 104 -7.09 -19.41 -29.66
C ALA A 104 -5.61 -19.12 -29.96
N TYR A 105 -5.32 -18.27 -30.95
CA TYR A 105 -3.95 -17.83 -31.23
C TYR A 105 -3.35 -17.08 -30.03
N GLN A 106 -4.08 -16.13 -29.45
CA GLN A 106 -3.62 -15.38 -28.27
C GLN A 106 -3.39 -16.30 -27.07
N GLN A 107 -4.28 -17.27 -26.84
CA GLN A 107 -4.15 -18.27 -25.78
C GLN A 107 -2.89 -19.10 -25.98
N LYS A 108 -2.67 -19.64 -27.19
CA LYS A 108 -1.44 -20.36 -27.54
C LYS A 108 -0.18 -19.51 -27.31
N GLN A 109 -0.22 -18.22 -27.66
CA GLN A 109 0.90 -17.30 -27.39
C GLN A 109 1.12 -17.07 -25.89
N ARG A 110 0.06 -16.93 -25.09
CA ARG A 110 0.15 -16.81 -23.63
C ARG A 110 0.71 -18.07 -23.00
N ASP A 111 0.28 -19.24 -23.45
CA ASP A 111 0.72 -20.53 -22.93
C ASP A 111 2.17 -20.81 -23.32
N LYS A 112 2.57 -20.48 -24.55
CA LYS A 112 3.99 -20.52 -24.97
C LYS A 112 4.86 -19.61 -24.10
N LYS A 113 4.38 -18.38 -23.82
CA LYS A 113 5.08 -17.44 -22.93
C LYS A 113 5.17 -17.98 -21.50
N LYS A 114 4.09 -18.52 -20.95
CA LYS A 114 4.07 -19.16 -19.62
C LYS A 114 5.05 -20.33 -19.55
N ALA A 115 5.05 -21.21 -20.56
CA ALA A 115 5.93 -22.38 -20.62
C ALA A 115 7.42 -22.00 -20.76
N SER A 116 7.74 -20.89 -21.43
CA SER A 116 9.12 -20.39 -21.55
C SER A 116 9.61 -19.64 -20.31
N GLN A 117 8.71 -19.24 -19.40
CA GLN A 117 9.12 -18.57 -18.17
C GLN A 117 9.47 -19.62 -17.12
N PRO A 118 10.69 -19.58 -16.54
CA PRO A 118 10.99 -20.42 -15.38
C PRO A 118 9.99 -20.10 -14.28
N GLU A 119 9.50 -21.13 -13.58
CA GLU A 119 8.62 -20.97 -12.43
C GLU A 119 9.36 -20.19 -11.35
N LYS A 120 9.20 -18.86 -11.37
CA LYS A 120 9.76 -18.00 -10.33
C LYS A 120 9.17 -18.46 -9.00
N PRO A 121 9.96 -18.56 -7.92
CA PRO A 121 9.41 -18.87 -6.61
C PRO A 121 8.27 -17.89 -6.32
N ARG A 122 7.06 -18.42 -6.18
CA ARG A 122 5.86 -17.61 -5.99
C ARG A 122 5.99 -16.90 -4.65
N LYS A 123 6.08 -15.56 -4.65
CA LYS A 123 5.99 -14.77 -3.40
C LYS A 123 4.66 -15.11 -2.74
N ARG A 124 4.69 -15.62 -1.50
CA ARG A 124 3.50 -15.94 -0.71
C ARG A 124 2.57 -14.73 -0.66
N SER A 125 1.26 -14.89 -0.63
CA SER A 125 0.32 -13.75 -0.54
C SER A 125 0.31 -13.14 0.87
N LEU A 126 -0.07 -11.87 1.04
CA LEU A 126 -0.19 -11.25 2.39
C LEU A 126 -1.16 -12.03 3.30
N LYS A 127 -2.17 -12.69 2.72
CA LYS A 127 -3.13 -13.54 3.44
C LYS A 127 -2.51 -14.87 3.87
N GLU A 128 -1.59 -15.42 3.09
CA GLU A 128 -0.80 -16.59 3.49
C GLU A 128 0.21 -16.20 4.58
N LEU A 129 0.92 -15.09 4.42
CA LEU A 129 1.85 -14.59 5.43
C LEU A 129 1.18 -14.32 6.77
N ALA A 130 -0.05 -13.81 6.76
CA ALA A 130 -0.79 -13.53 7.99
C ALA A 130 -1.24 -14.79 8.75
N LYS A 131 -1.23 -15.97 8.10
CA LYS A 131 -1.57 -17.27 8.70
C LYS A 131 -0.35 -18.05 9.19
N LEU A 132 0.85 -17.67 8.74
CA LEU A 132 2.10 -18.27 9.17
C LEU A 132 2.54 -17.64 10.49
N ASP A 133 3.12 -18.47 11.36
CA ASP A 133 3.71 -17.99 12.60
C ASP A 133 5.05 -17.30 12.31
N GLY A 134 5.45 -16.37 13.18
CA GLY A 134 6.63 -15.50 12.96
C GLY A 134 7.94 -16.24 12.69
N ALA A 135 8.04 -17.52 13.06
CA ALA A 135 9.20 -18.37 12.81
C ALA A 135 9.26 -18.93 11.36
N ASP A 136 8.13 -19.02 10.65
CA ASP A 136 8.02 -19.55 9.28
C ASP A 136 8.14 -18.46 8.20
N LEU A 137 8.25 -17.21 8.64
CA LEU A 137 8.36 -16.00 7.82
C LEU A 137 9.82 -15.64 7.62
N THR A 138 10.23 -15.47 6.36
CA THR A 138 11.52 -14.83 6.05
C THR A 138 11.50 -13.35 6.51
N PRO A 139 12.65 -12.73 6.83
CA PRO A 139 12.68 -11.35 7.31
C PRO A 139 12.02 -10.36 6.34
N GLU A 140 12.21 -10.54 5.03
CA GLU A 140 11.57 -9.72 3.99
C GLU A 140 10.04 -9.89 3.95
N GLU A 141 9.52 -11.09 4.22
CA GLU A 141 8.09 -11.36 4.31
C GLU A 141 7.47 -10.78 5.59
N ALA A 142 8.18 -10.88 6.71
CA ALA A 142 7.78 -10.29 7.98
C ALA A 142 7.68 -8.76 7.88
N GLU A 143 8.67 -8.12 7.26
CA GLU A 143 8.66 -6.68 6.99
C GLU A 143 7.49 -6.28 6.11
N ARG A 144 7.21 -7.03 5.03
CA ARG A 144 6.08 -6.76 4.14
C ARG A 144 4.74 -6.88 4.87
N LEU A 145 4.59 -7.87 5.75
CA LEU A 145 3.39 -8.05 6.56
C LEU A 145 3.25 -6.93 7.61
N ALA A 146 4.36 -6.52 8.24
CA ALA A 146 4.40 -5.42 9.20
C ALA A 146 4.02 -4.09 8.54
N ALA A 147 4.59 -3.77 7.38
CA ALA A 147 4.27 -2.58 6.61
C ALA A 147 2.78 -2.54 6.23
N HIS A 148 2.20 -3.69 5.85
CA HIS A 148 0.76 -3.78 5.59
C HIS A 148 -0.08 -3.50 6.86
N ARG A 149 0.31 -4.06 8.02
CA ARG A 149 -0.37 -3.82 9.30
C ARG A 149 -0.27 -2.35 9.72
N GLN A 150 0.91 -1.73 9.56
CA GLN A 150 1.13 -0.30 9.84
C GLN A 150 0.22 0.57 8.98
N LYS A 151 0.19 0.35 7.66
CA LYS A 151 -0.69 1.10 6.74
C LYS A 151 -2.17 1.01 7.13
N LYS A 152 -2.64 -0.16 7.59
CA LYS A 152 -4.01 -0.34 8.07
C LYS A 152 -4.25 0.40 9.40
N ALA A 153 -3.29 0.36 10.31
CA ALA A 153 -3.37 1.10 11.58
C ALA A 153 -3.41 2.63 11.34
N GLU A 154 -2.61 3.13 10.40
CA GLU A 154 -2.60 4.55 9.99
C GLU A 154 -3.93 4.97 9.37
N GLN A 155 -4.48 4.16 8.46
CA GLN A 155 -5.82 4.42 7.89
C GLN A 155 -6.88 4.51 8.98
N HIS A 156 -6.85 3.58 9.95
CA HIS A 156 -7.80 3.58 11.05
C HIS A 156 -7.59 4.78 11.99
N LYS A 157 -6.34 5.20 12.23
CA LYS A 157 -6.01 6.42 12.98
C LYS A 157 -6.54 7.67 12.26
N ALA A 158 -6.25 7.82 10.97
CA ALA A 158 -6.73 8.94 10.16
C ALA A 158 -8.26 9.01 10.10
N TRP A 159 -8.93 7.85 9.99
CA TRP A 159 -10.39 7.79 10.08
C TRP A 159 -10.91 8.25 11.45
N ARG A 160 -10.30 7.82 12.55
CA ARG A 160 -10.68 8.28 13.90
C ARG A 160 -10.43 9.78 14.08
N ASP A 161 -9.32 10.29 13.57
CA ASP A 161 -8.99 11.71 13.69
C ASP A 161 -9.95 12.58 12.87
N ARG A 162 -10.33 12.12 11.66
CA ARG A 162 -11.37 12.77 10.85
C ARG A 162 -12.74 12.75 11.52
N GLN A 163 -13.09 11.66 12.20
CA GLN A 163 -14.33 11.57 12.99
C GLN A 163 -14.30 12.54 14.17
N LYS A 164 -13.16 12.66 14.87
CA LYS A 164 -12.99 13.63 15.95
C LYS A 164 -13.09 15.07 15.46
N SER A 165 -12.49 15.39 14.31
CA SER A 165 -12.51 16.75 13.75
C SER A 165 -13.86 17.14 13.15
N ALA A 166 -14.65 16.16 12.68
CA ALA A 166 -15.99 16.38 12.14
C ALA A 166 -17.07 16.52 13.22
N GLN A 167 -16.80 16.12 14.46
CA GLN A 167 -17.68 16.43 15.58
C GLN A 167 -17.60 17.93 15.86
N PRO A 168 -18.75 18.64 15.96
CA PRO A 168 -18.74 20.02 16.42
C PRO A 168 -18.02 20.08 17.77
N PRO A 169 -17.22 21.12 18.05
CA PRO A 169 -16.59 21.27 19.35
C PRO A 169 -17.71 21.19 20.38
N LYS A 170 -17.66 20.16 21.24
CA LYS A 170 -18.58 20.06 22.37
C LYS A 170 -18.55 21.41 23.08
N PRO A 171 -19.70 21.95 23.54
CA PRO A 171 -19.69 23.19 24.34
C PRO A 171 -18.59 23.04 25.38
N GLN A 172 -17.69 24.03 25.46
CA GLN A 172 -16.45 23.97 26.24
C GLN A 172 -16.77 23.83 27.74
N GLN A 173 -17.21 22.65 28.15
CA GLN A 173 -17.34 22.29 29.55
C GLN A 173 -15.92 22.23 30.08
N ARG A 174 -15.58 23.20 30.94
CA ARG A 174 -14.30 23.26 31.62
C ARG A 174 -13.97 21.89 32.19
N THR A 175 -12.72 21.46 32.02
CA THR A 175 -12.26 20.19 32.59
C THR A 175 -12.38 20.24 34.12
N LEU A 176 -12.51 19.08 34.78
CA LEU A 176 -12.56 19.02 36.25
C LEU A 176 -11.35 19.71 36.93
N LYS A 177 -10.19 19.71 36.26
CA LYS A 177 -8.97 20.38 36.73
C LYS A 177 -9.08 21.90 36.62
N GLU A 178 -9.65 22.41 35.53
CA GLU A 178 -9.92 23.84 35.35
C GLU A 178 -11.00 24.31 36.34
N LEU A 179 -12.05 23.52 36.56
CA LEU A 179 -13.06 23.81 37.57
C LEU A 179 -12.47 23.87 38.98
N ALA A 180 -11.59 22.93 39.34
CA ALA A 180 -10.89 22.96 40.62
C ALA A 180 -10.02 24.22 40.76
N ARG A 181 -9.28 24.61 39.72
CA ARG A 181 -8.46 25.83 39.71
C ARG A 181 -9.30 27.09 39.81
N CYS A 182 -10.44 27.15 39.11
CA CYS A 182 -11.38 28.26 39.20
C CYS A 182 -11.97 28.36 40.61
N ALA A 183 -12.33 27.24 41.24
CA ALA A 183 -12.85 27.21 42.60
C ALA A 183 -11.80 27.65 43.63
N GLU A 184 -10.54 27.22 43.48
CA GLU A 184 -9.43 27.66 44.34
C GLU A 184 -9.11 29.15 44.16
N ALA A 185 -9.24 29.67 42.94
CA ALA A 185 -9.03 31.09 42.62
C ALA A 185 -10.25 31.98 42.94
N GLY A 186 -11.35 31.43 43.45
CA GLY A 186 -12.58 32.18 43.73
C GLY A 186 -13.30 32.73 42.49
N LEU A 187 -13.00 32.17 41.30
CA LEU A 187 -13.66 32.56 40.05
C LEU A 187 -15.09 31.99 39.99
N PRO A 188 -16.03 32.67 39.29
CA PRO A 188 -17.39 32.18 39.17
C PRO A 188 -17.45 30.86 38.38
N LEU A 189 -18.00 29.84 39.03
CA LEU A 189 -18.44 28.58 38.42
C LEU A 189 -19.96 28.65 38.22
N THR A 190 -20.46 28.04 37.14
CA THR A 190 -21.90 27.83 37.01
C THR A 190 -22.38 26.79 38.04
N LEU A 191 -23.69 26.74 38.33
CA LEU A 191 -24.25 25.76 39.26
C LEU A 191 -23.94 24.32 38.81
N GLU A 192 -24.12 24.02 37.52
CA GLU A 192 -23.82 22.71 36.94
C GLU A 192 -22.32 22.35 37.04
N GLU A 193 -21.44 23.32 36.85
CA GLU A 193 -19.99 23.15 37.01
C GLU A 193 -19.58 22.87 38.46
N ALA A 194 -20.19 23.58 39.41
CA ALA A 194 -19.97 23.39 40.83
C ALA A 194 -20.47 22.02 41.30
N GLU A 195 -21.69 21.63 40.92
CA GLU A 195 -22.27 20.32 41.20
C GLU A 195 -21.42 19.18 40.62
N ARG A 196 -20.91 19.35 39.40
CA ARG A 196 -20.03 18.36 38.78
C ARG A 196 -18.71 18.21 39.53
N LEU A 197 -18.09 19.32 39.93
CA LEU A 197 -16.85 19.31 40.71
C LEU A 197 -17.09 18.68 42.10
N GLU A 198 -18.22 18.99 42.72
CA GLU A 198 -18.62 18.46 44.00
C GLU A 198 -18.93 16.96 43.92
N ALA A 199 -19.68 16.52 42.91
CA ALA A 199 -19.94 15.10 42.66
C ALA A 199 -18.63 14.32 42.47
N HIS A 200 -17.65 14.87 41.76
CA HIS A 200 -16.33 14.26 41.62
C HIS A 200 -15.59 14.17 42.97
N ARG A 201 -15.60 15.23 43.78
CA ARG A 201 -15.02 15.23 45.14
C ARG A 201 -15.73 14.20 46.03
N ASN A 202 -17.05 14.08 45.90
CA ASN A 202 -17.89 13.19 46.69
C ASN A 202 -17.72 11.72 46.27
N ARG A 203 -17.47 11.41 44.99
CA ARG A 203 -17.18 10.02 44.55
C ARG A 203 -16.01 9.40 45.29
N LYS A 204 -14.89 10.13 45.42
CA LYS A 204 -13.71 9.62 46.14
C LYS A 204 -13.98 9.45 47.64
N LYS A 205 -14.74 10.39 48.24
CA LYS A 205 -15.15 10.30 49.64
C LYS A 205 -16.09 9.12 49.87
N ALA A 206 -17.09 8.94 49.02
CA ALA A 206 -18.04 7.84 49.08
C ALA A 206 -17.34 6.48 48.94
N ALA A 207 -16.45 6.32 47.95
CA ALA A 207 -15.68 5.10 47.77
C ALA A 207 -14.85 4.73 49.02
N LEU A 208 -14.26 5.72 49.71
CA LEU A 208 -13.53 5.49 50.94
C LEU A 208 -14.46 5.12 52.11
N GLN A 209 -15.65 5.72 52.20
CA GLN A 209 -16.64 5.37 53.22
C GLN A 209 -17.22 3.97 52.98
N ASP A 210 -17.51 3.62 51.72
CA ASP A 210 -17.95 2.28 51.33
C ASP A 210 -16.87 1.24 51.66
N LEU A 211 -15.59 1.54 51.40
CA LEU A 211 -14.48 0.67 51.77
C LEU A 211 -14.40 0.48 53.29
N LYS A 212 -14.63 1.54 54.09
CA LYS A 212 -14.66 1.43 55.56
C LYS A 212 -15.83 0.57 56.04
N ALA A 213 -17.02 0.76 55.48
CA ALA A 213 -18.19 -0.05 55.83
C ALA A 213 -17.99 -1.53 55.48
N ARG A 214 -17.37 -1.82 54.32
CA ARG A 214 -17.01 -3.19 53.92
C ARG A 214 -15.93 -3.78 54.83
N ALA A 215 -14.96 -2.97 55.25
CA ALA A 215 -13.89 -3.41 56.15
C ALA A 215 -14.39 -3.86 57.54
N GLU A 216 -15.61 -3.50 57.95
CA GLU A 216 -16.20 -4.00 59.20
C GLU A 216 -16.67 -5.46 59.08
N THR A 217 -16.98 -5.92 57.86
CA THR A 217 -17.59 -7.24 57.62
C THR A 217 -16.69 -8.19 56.81
N ASP A 218 -15.80 -7.68 55.97
CA ASP A 218 -14.89 -8.44 55.11
C ASP A 218 -13.41 -8.25 55.50
N PRO A 219 -12.67 -9.32 55.85
CA PRO A 219 -11.25 -9.24 56.17
C PRO A 219 -10.37 -8.79 55.00
N VAL A 220 -10.78 -9.02 53.74
CA VAL A 220 -10.01 -8.58 52.56
C VAL A 220 -10.10 -7.06 52.39
N ALA A 221 -11.30 -6.50 52.50
CA ALA A 221 -11.52 -5.06 52.52
C ALA A 221 -10.81 -4.36 53.70
N ALA A 222 -10.78 -5.00 54.88
CA ALA A 222 -10.03 -4.51 56.04
C ALA A 222 -8.53 -4.42 55.77
N ALA A 223 -7.96 -5.43 55.11
CA ALA A 223 -6.55 -5.42 54.71
C ALA A 223 -6.25 -4.31 53.68
N GLU A 224 -7.12 -4.08 52.70
CA GLU A 224 -6.97 -2.99 51.73
C GLU A 224 -6.99 -1.62 52.42
N LEU A 225 -7.95 -1.39 53.33
CA LEU A 225 -8.03 -0.15 54.10
C LEU A 225 -6.78 0.06 54.97
N ALA A 226 -6.27 -1.00 55.60
CA ALA A 226 -5.04 -0.95 56.39
C ALA A 226 -3.83 -0.61 55.52
N GLN A 227 -3.70 -1.18 54.33
CA GLN A 227 -2.65 -0.83 53.37
C GLN A 227 -2.75 0.63 52.92
N GLN A 228 -3.95 1.12 52.60
CA GLN A 228 -4.14 2.53 52.25
C GLN A 228 -3.71 3.46 53.39
N ARG A 229 -4.08 3.14 54.64
CA ARG A 229 -3.64 3.90 55.83
C ARG A 229 -2.13 3.84 56.04
N ALA A 230 -1.52 2.67 55.85
CA ALA A 230 -0.08 2.50 55.95
C ALA A 230 0.66 3.37 54.92
N GLN A 231 0.27 3.29 53.64
CA GLN A 231 0.83 4.12 52.57
C GLN A 231 0.68 5.61 52.84
N GLN A 232 -0.49 6.06 53.32
CA GLN A 232 -0.71 7.45 53.70
C GLN A 232 0.21 7.86 54.87
N SER A 233 0.34 7.01 55.90
CA SER A 233 1.22 7.28 57.03
C SER A 233 2.69 7.37 56.62
N GLU A 234 3.14 6.51 55.71
CA GLU A 234 4.49 6.55 55.17
C GLU A 234 4.75 7.80 54.31
N ALA A 235 3.80 8.18 53.46
CA ALA A 235 3.90 9.40 52.66
C ALA A 235 4.02 10.65 53.55
N VAL A 236 3.22 10.72 54.63
CA VAL A 236 3.30 11.81 55.61
C VAL A 236 4.64 11.81 56.34
N LYS A 237 5.14 10.64 56.78
CA LYS A 237 6.47 10.51 57.41
C LYS A 237 7.58 10.98 56.48
N LYS A 238 7.59 10.52 55.23
CA LYS A 238 8.59 10.91 54.21
C LYS A 238 8.54 12.41 53.91
N SER A 239 7.35 12.98 53.76
CA SER A 239 7.16 14.42 53.56
C SER A 239 7.69 15.24 54.75
N ARG A 240 7.44 14.77 55.97
CA ARG A 240 7.93 15.42 57.19
C ARG A 240 9.45 15.34 57.34
N GLN A 241 10.04 14.18 57.04
CA GLN A 241 11.50 14.01 57.01
C GLN A 241 12.14 14.93 55.98
N LYS A 242 11.56 15.03 54.79
CA LYS A 242 12.01 15.96 53.76
C LYS A 242 11.97 17.41 54.25
N MET A 243 10.86 17.84 54.84
CA MET A 243 10.74 19.19 55.41
C MET A 243 11.82 19.48 56.46
N TYR A 244 12.17 18.51 57.32
CA TYR A 244 13.25 18.69 58.30
C TYR A 244 14.63 18.79 57.64
N ALA A 245 14.90 17.97 56.62
CA ALA A 245 16.15 18.02 55.87
C ALA A 245 16.30 19.35 55.12
N ASP A 246 15.25 19.80 54.43
CA ASP A 246 15.24 21.05 53.67
C ASP A 246 15.42 22.27 54.61
N ALA A 247 14.77 22.26 55.78
CA ALA A 247 14.95 23.30 56.79
C ALA A 247 16.38 23.34 57.36
N ALA A 248 16.99 22.17 57.59
CA ALA A 248 18.39 22.07 58.03
C ALA A 248 19.39 22.51 56.94
N ALA A 249 19.03 22.32 55.66
CA ALA A 249 19.80 22.78 54.51
C ALA A 249 19.67 24.29 54.23
N GLY A 250 18.78 25.00 54.94
CA GLY A 250 18.63 26.45 54.83
C GLY A 250 17.53 26.93 53.89
N ASP A 251 16.59 26.07 53.48
CA ASP A 251 15.45 26.51 52.66
C ASP A 251 14.47 27.37 53.51
N PRO A 252 14.25 28.65 53.14
CA PRO A 252 13.43 29.57 53.92
C PRO A 252 11.95 29.14 54.00
N GLU A 253 11.40 28.49 52.96
CA GLU A 253 10.01 28.03 52.99
C GLU A 253 9.86 26.82 53.92
N ALA A 254 10.83 25.90 53.90
CA ALA A 254 10.86 24.75 54.79
C ALA A 254 11.04 25.14 56.26
N GLN A 255 11.90 26.13 56.55
CA GLN A 255 12.10 26.70 57.89
C GLN A 255 10.80 27.29 58.45
N ALA A 256 10.12 28.15 57.69
CA ALA A 256 8.85 28.74 58.12
C ALA A 256 7.77 27.67 58.39
N ARG A 257 7.71 26.62 57.56
CA ARG A 257 6.79 25.49 57.78
C ARG A 257 7.15 24.68 59.03
N TYR A 258 8.44 24.47 59.29
CA TYR A 258 8.92 23.77 60.49
C TYR A 258 8.61 24.57 61.77
N GLU A 259 8.84 25.88 61.75
CA GLU A 259 8.52 26.77 62.87
C GLU A 259 7.02 26.80 63.16
N ARG A 260 6.17 26.90 62.12
CA ARG A 260 4.72 26.80 62.27
C ARG A 260 4.29 25.48 62.90
N MET A 261 4.93 24.38 62.53
CA MET A 261 4.66 23.07 63.14
C MET A 261 5.07 23.03 64.62
N LEU A 262 6.20 23.64 64.99
CA LEU A 262 6.62 23.77 66.40
C LEU A 262 5.68 24.67 67.20
N ALA A 263 5.24 25.79 66.62
CA ALA A 263 4.26 26.69 67.23
C ALA A 263 2.93 25.96 67.51
N ALA A 264 2.39 25.24 66.53
CA ALA A 264 1.20 24.42 66.71
C ALA A 264 1.38 23.35 67.81
N ARG A 265 2.58 22.77 67.95
CA ARG A 265 2.88 21.82 69.03
C ARG A 265 2.86 22.48 70.40
N ARG A 266 3.41 23.70 70.52
CA ARG A 266 3.36 24.51 71.75
C ARG A 266 1.91 24.86 72.11
N GLU A 267 1.14 25.35 71.13
CA GLU A 267 -0.29 25.65 71.32
C GLU A 267 -1.08 24.43 71.78
N ASN A 268 -0.89 23.26 71.15
CA ASN A 268 -1.57 22.04 71.55
C ASN A 268 -1.18 21.58 72.96
N TYR A 269 0.07 21.76 73.37
CA TYR A 269 0.50 21.49 74.75
C TYR A 269 -0.20 22.41 75.75
N HIS A 270 -0.27 23.71 75.45
CA HIS A 270 -0.99 24.67 76.30
C HIS A 270 -2.50 24.37 76.35
N ARG A 271 -3.14 24.07 75.22
CA ARG A 271 -4.56 23.67 75.17
C ARG A 271 -4.83 22.41 75.97
N LYS A 272 -3.96 21.39 75.87
CA LYS A 272 -4.10 20.16 76.65
C LYS A 272 -3.99 20.45 78.15
N LYS A 273 -3.02 21.27 78.54
CA LYS A 273 -2.84 21.66 79.95
C LYS A 273 -4.03 22.47 80.48
N GLN A 274 -4.61 23.34 79.66
CA GLN A 274 -5.83 24.07 79.98
C GLN A 274 -7.02 23.12 80.16
N ALA A 275 -7.23 22.18 79.22
CA ALA A 275 -8.29 21.19 79.32
C ALA A 275 -8.14 20.26 80.54
N GLU A 276 -6.89 19.88 80.89
CA GLU A 276 -6.60 19.11 82.11
C GLU A 276 -6.89 19.91 83.38
N ALA A 277 -6.59 21.21 83.39
CA ALA A 277 -6.92 22.09 84.51
C ALA A 277 -8.43 22.32 84.65
N GLU A 278 -9.15 22.49 83.54
CA GLU A 278 -10.61 22.62 83.51
C GLU A 278 -11.29 21.32 83.98
N ALA A 279 -10.82 20.15 83.50
CA ALA A 279 -11.34 18.87 83.94
C ALA A 279 -11.12 18.61 85.44
N ALA A 280 -10.00 19.08 86.01
CA ALA A 280 -9.71 18.98 87.44
C ALA A 280 -10.52 19.97 88.30
N GLN A 281 -11.11 21.02 87.72
CA GLN A 281 -12.01 21.94 88.41
C GLN A 281 -13.48 21.47 88.37
N VAL A 282 -13.82 20.58 87.43
CA VAL A 282 -15.19 20.05 87.23
C VAL A 282 -15.40 18.71 87.96
N SER A 283 -14.33 18.06 88.44
CA SER A 283 -14.38 16.84 89.27
C SER A 283 -14.28 17.14 90.77
#